data_AF-A0A2E9Z8Q5-F1
#
_entry.id   AF-A0A2E9Z8Q5-F1
#
_cell.length_a   1.000
_cell.length_b   1.000
_cell.length_c   1.000
_cell.angle_alpha   90.00
_cell.angle_beta   90.00
_cell.angle_gamma   90.00
#
_symmetry.space_group_name_H-M   'P 1'
#
loop_
_entity.id
_entity.type
_entity.pdbx_description
1 polymer ?
#
loop_
_entity_poly.entity_id
_entity_poly.type
_entity_poly.pdbx_seq_one_letter_code
_entity_poly.pdbx_strand_id
1 'polypeptide(L)'
;MTKLFHCSPNEIQSISANYGQFDGALFFSLQPYSLSDSPYTYEINLSDDEIIEVSCLECDKSVAEIKDLASRYLDLEISEDTAIDLLNADESIFDLLESEDAEVDFMDASEFDWALQGIQAKAANNMGYTAAQGYDEQGSVYIINLVNKEDLISLSA
;
A
#
# COMPACT_ATOMS: atom_id res chain seq x y z
N MET A 1 0.57 -19.80 7.90
CA MET A 1 1.16 -18.85 8.86
C MET A 1 2.42 -18.32 8.23
N THR A 2 2.37 -17.06 7.84
CA THR A 2 3.33 -16.35 7.04
C THR A 2 4.03 -15.34 7.94
N LYS A 3 5.36 -15.46 8.04
CA LYS A 3 6.20 -14.51 8.77
C LYS A 3 6.68 -13.44 7.81
N LEU A 4 6.45 -12.19 8.15
CA LEU A 4 6.71 -11.02 7.31
C LEU A 4 7.63 -10.04 8.03
N PHE A 5 8.44 -9.29 7.28
CA PHE A 5 9.45 -8.39 7.82
C PHE A 5 9.34 -6.97 7.24
N HIS A 6 9.43 -5.98 8.11
CA HIS A 6 9.51 -4.56 7.75
C HIS A 6 10.80 -3.96 8.30
N CYS A 7 11.63 -3.36 7.45
CA CYS A 7 12.82 -2.63 7.88
C CYS A 7 12.51 -1.14 7.98
N SER A 8 12.85 -0.53 9.11
CA SER A 8 12.57 0.88 9.40
C SER A 8 13.85 1.65 9.74
N PRO A 9 14.00 2.90 9.25
CA PRO A 9 15.10 3.78 9.64
C PRO A 9 14.98 4.28 11.08
N ASN A 10 13.78 4.26 11.66
CA ASN A 10 13.51 4.75 13.01
C ASN A 10 12.77 3.69 13.83
N GLU A 11 12.92 3.74 15.15
CA GLU A 11 12.14 2.91 16.05
C GLU A 11 10.66 3.34 16.00
N ILE A 12 9.77 2.38 15.72
CA ILE A 12 8.32 2.56 15.67
C ILE A 12 7.79 2.53 17.11
N GLN A 13 7.33 3.68 17.60
CA GLN A 13 6.68 3.81 18.91
C GLN A 13 5.15 3.86 18.80
N SER A 14 4.64 4.47 17.74
CA SER A 14 3.21 4.63 17.44
C SER A 14 3.02 4.93 15.95
N ILE A 15 1.93 4.43 15.38
CA ILE A 15 1.50 4.56 14.00
C ILE A 15 0.12 5.24 14.01
N SER A 16 0.11 6.52 13.65
CA SER A 16 -1.12 7.30 13.42
C SER A 16 -1.53 7.29 11.96
N ALA A 17 -2.72 7.82 11.64
CA ALA A 17 -3.18 7.99 10.26
C ALA A 17 -2.28 8.90 9.40
N ASN A 18 -1.39 9.69 10.01
CA ASN A 18 -0.40 10.52 9.30
C ASN A 18 1.03 9.95 9.42
N TYR A 19 1.15 8.68 9.80
CA TYR A 19 2.45 8.04 9.96
C TYR A 19 3.03 7.63 8.59
N GLY A 20 4.22 8.13 8.28
CA GLY A 20 4.86 7.89 7.00
C GLY A 20 4.10 8.51 5.83
N GLN A 21 4.43 8.08 4.62
CA GLN A 21 3.81 8.56 3.37
C GLN A 21 2.53 7.78 3.00
N PHE A 22 2.18 6.74 3.76
CA PHE A 22 1.18 5.74 3.36
C PHE A 22 0.00 5.66 4.34
N ASP A 23 -0.33 6.78 4.99
CA ASP A 23 -1.42 6.89 5.96
C ASP A 23 -1.42 5.81 7.06
N GLY A 24 -0.23 5.53 7.60
CA GLY A 24 0.00 4.51 8.61
C GLY A 24 0.04 3.06 8.09
N ALA A 25 0.09 2.86 6.77
CA ALA A 25 0.46 1.58 6.20
C ALA A 25 1.98 1.36 6.22
N LEU A 26 2.39 0.12 6.46
CA LEU A 26 3.78 -0.33 6.36
C LEU A 26 3.89 -1.48 5.35
N PHE A 27 5.07 -1.57 4.73
CA PHE A 27 5.40 -2.58 3.73
C PHE A 27 6.23 -3.68 4.36
N PHE A 28 5.81 -4.92 4.10
CA PHE A 28 6.50 -6.10 4.55
C PHE A 28 6.82 -7.03 3.38
N SER A 29 7.84 -7.85 3.59
CA SER A 29 8.29 -8.88 2.65
C SER A 29 8.58 -10.19 3.39
N LEU A 30 8.77 -11.27 2.63
CA LEU A 30 9.09 -12.59 3.20
C LEU A 30 10.51 -12.68 3.79
N GLN A 31 11.38 -11.72 3.50
CA GLN A 31 12.76 -11.66 3.97
C GLN A 31 13.13 -10.21 4.30
N PRO A 32 13.89 -9.92 5.37
CA PRO A 32 14.30 -8.56 5.70
C PRO A 32 14.97 -7.89 4.49
N TYR A 33 14.41 -6.75 4.09
CA TYR A 33 14.86 -6.00 2.92
C TYR A 33 14.75 -4.50 3.17
N SER A 34 15.77 -3.74 2.76
CA SER A 34 15.79 -2.29 2.88
C SER A 34 16.60 -1.67 1.74
N LEU A 35 16.07 -0.62 1.13
CA LEU A 35 16.76 0.22 0.15
C LEU A 35 17.63 1.31 0.79
N SER A 36 17.53 1.48 2.10
CA SER A 36 18.22 2.50 2.88
C SER A 36 18.82 1.92 4.16
N ASP A 37 19.55 2.74 4.92
CA ASP A 37 20.03 2.36 6.26
C ASP A 37 18.85 2.26 7.23
N SER A 38 18.43 1.02 7.52
CA SER A 38 17.28 0.70 8.36
C SER A 38 17.71 -0.23 9.50
N PRO A 39 18.14 0.30 10.64
CA PRO A 39 18.69 -0.49 11.74
C PRO A 39 17.63 -1.26 12.53
N TYR A 40 16.33 -0.98 12.34
CA TYR A 40 15.24 -1.65 13.03
C TYR A 40 14.50 -2.58 12.08
N THR A 41 14.49 -3.87 12.38
CA THR A 41 13.69 -4.86 11.65
C THR A 41 12.52 -5.28 12.52
N TYR A 42 11.31 -5.14 12.01
CA TYR A 42 10.08 -5.59 12.64
C TYR A 42 9.57 -6.85 11.97
N GLU A 43 8.93 -7.71 12.76
CA GLU A 43 8.26 -8.93 12.29
C GLU A 43 6.79 -8.96 12.69
N ILE A 44 5.98 -9.57 11.82
CA ILE A 44 4.57 -9.92 12.07
C ILE A 44 4.33 -11.35 11.57
N ASN A 45 3.46 -12.09 12.27
CA ASN A 45 3.03 -13.42 11.86
C ASN A 45 1.54 -13.36 11.56
N LEU A 46 1.16 -13.65 10.32
CA LEU A 46 -0.24 -13.68 9.88
C LEU A 46 -0.62 -15.10 9.48
N SER A 47 -1.87 -15.49 9.68
CA SER A 47 -2.41 -16.66 8.98
C SER A 47 -2.84 -16.29 7.56
N ASP A 48 -2.91 -17.29 6.68
CA ASP A 48 -3.10 -17.08 5.25
C ASP A 48 -4.51 -16.51 4.96
N ASP A 49 -5.47 -16.73 5.86
CA ASP A 49 -6.82 -16.18 5.84
C ASP A 49 -6.90 -14.70 6.29
N GLU A 50 -5.83 -14.15 6.85
CA GLU A 50 -5.71 -12.72 7.18
C GLU A 50 -5.17 -11.89 6.00
N ILE A 51 -4.81 -12.54 4.90
CA ILE A 51 -4.16 -11.92 3.74
C ILE A 51 -5.12 -12.01 2.55
N ILE A 52 -5.33 -10.87 1.88
CA ILE A 52 -6.07 -10.80 0.62
C ILE A 52 -5.13 -10.35 -0.50
N GLU A 53 -5.27 -10.94 -1.69
CA GLU A 53 -4.57 -10.45 -2.88
C GLU A 53 -5.15 -9.10 -3.31
N VAL A 54 -4.30 -8.16 -3.72
CA VAL A 54 -4.73 -6.82 -4.19
C VAL A 54 -5.76 -6.92 -5.32
N SER A 55 -5.60 -7.89 -6.23
CA SER A 55 -6.54 -8.17 -7.33
C SER A 55 -7.95 -8.58 -6.89
N CYS A 56 -8.14 -8.90 -5.61
CA CYS A 56 -9.42 -9.30 -5.03
C CYS A 56 -10.05 -8.19 -4.18
N LEU A 57 -9.49 -6.98 -4.17
CA LEU A 57 -10.02 -5.87 -3.38
C LEU A 57 -11.35 -5.35 -3.97
N GLU A 58 -12.30 -5.08 -3.10
CA GLU A 58 -13.59 -4.48 -3.47
C GLU A 58 -13.99 -3.51 -2.36
N CYS A 59 -13.93 -2.20 -2.64
CA CYS A 59 -14.28 -1.18 -1.65
C CYS A 59 -14.70 0.16 -2.28
N ASP A 60 -16.02 0.43 -2.32
CA ASP A 60 -16.59 1.68 -2.85
C ASP A 60 -15.96 2.94 -2.24
N LYS A 61 -15.64 2.88 -0.94
CA LYS A 61 -14.98 3.99 -0.24
C LYS A 61 -13.58 4.26 -0.81
N SER A 62 -12.81 3.19 -1.04
CA SER A 62 -11.48 3.30 -1.64
C SER A 62 -11.55 3.79 -3.08
N VAL A 63 -12.54 3.35 -3.85
CA VAL A 63 -12.79 3.86 -5.22
C VAL A 63 -13.00 5.38 -5.22
N ALA A 64 -13.80 5.90 -4.29
CA ALA A 64 -13.97 7.35 -4.15
C ALA A 64 -12.67 8.07 -3.74
N GLU A 65 -11.88 7.49 -2.83
CA GLU A 65 -10.58 8.03 -2.41
C GLU A 65 -9.57 8.06 -3.57
N ILE A 66 -9.53 7.04 -4.43
CA ILE A 66 -8.63 6.98 -5.60
C ILE A 66 -8.98 8.06 -6.62
N LYS A 67 -10.27 8.30 -6.87
CA LYS A 67 -10.71 9.36 -7.78
C LYS A 67 -10.32 10.76 -7.28
N ASP A 68 -10.48 11.01 -5.98
CA ASP A 68 -10.02 12.25 -5.34
C ASP A 68 -8.49 12.38 -5.42
N LEU A 69 -7.77 11.29 -5.20
CA LEU A 69 -6.31 11.24 -5.31
C LEU A 69 -5.84 11.60 -6.74
N ALA A 70 -6.48 11.03 -7.77
CA ALA A 70 -6.13 11.27 -9.17
C ALA A 70 -6.35 12.74 -9.55
N SER A 71 -7.48 13.32 -9.11
CA SER A 71 -7.75 14.74 -9.33
C SER A 71 -6.74 15.65 -8.61
N ARG A 72 -6.30 15.30 -7.41
CA ARG A 72 -5.36 16.13 -6.63
C ARG A 72 -3.91 16.08 -7.10
N TYR A 73 -3.42 14.89 -7.45
CA TYR A 73 -2.02 14.71 -7.81
C TYR A 73 -1.76 14.85 -9.30
N LEU A 74 -2.73 14.46 -10.13
CA LEU A 74 -2.50 14.30 -11.57
C LEU A 74 -3.37 15.24 -12.41
N ASP A 75 -4.28 16.01 -11.78
CA ASP A 75 -5.29 16.81 -12.46
C ASP A 75 -6.16 15.98 -13.44
N LEU A 76 -6.40 14.71 -13.08
CA LEU A 76 -7.16 13.75 -13.89
C LEU A 76 -8.52 13.40 -13.26
N GLU A 77 -9.56 13.46 -14.07
CA GLU A 77 -10.86 12.88 -13.75
C GLU A 77 -10.97 11.47 -14.32
N ILE A 78 -10.90 10.45 -13.46
CA ILE A 78 -10.99 9.04 -13.86
C ILE A 78 -12.39 8.46 -13.64
N SER A 79 -12.72 7.44 -14.42
CA SER A 79 -13.99 6.70 -14.29
C SER A 79 -14.02 5.84 -13.02
N GLU A 80 -15.20 5.30 -12.67
CA GLU A 80 -15.31 4.32 -11.58
C GLU A 80 -14.59 3.02 -11.92
N ASP A 81 -14.74 2.54 -13.17
CA ASP A 81 -14.07 1.34 -13.66
C ASP A 81 -12.54 1.48 -13.58
N THR A 82 -11.98 2.60 -14.05
CA THR A 82 -10.54 2.91 -13.94
C THR A 82 -10.07 2.93 -12.49
N ALA A 83 -10.86 3.50 -11.58
CA ALA A 83 -10.50 3.53 -10.16
C ALA A 83 -10.52 2.13 -9.51
N ILE A 84 -11.39 1.22 -10.00
CA ILE A 84 -11.41 -0.19 -9.59
C ILE A 84 -10.18 -0.92 -10.15
N ASP A 85 -9.85 -0.70 -11.42
CA ASP A 85 -8.69 -1.33 -12.07
C ASP A 85 -7.37 -0.92 -11.37
N LEU A 86 -7.25 0.36 -10.98
CA LEU A 86 -6.15 0.85 -10.14
C LEU A 86 -6.17 0.24 -8.73
N LEU A 87 -7.34 0.15 -8.08
CA LEU A 87 -7.46 -0.47 -6.75
C LEU A 87 -6.95 -1.92 -6.77
N ASN A 88 -7.26 -2.65 -7.84
CA ASN A 88 -6.97 -4.07 -7.98
C ASN A 88 -5.60 -4.35 -8.61
N ALA A 89 -4.85 -3.30 -8.95
CA ALA A 89 -3.59 -3.38 -9.69
C ALA A 89 -3.72 -4.12 -11.03
N ASP A 90 -4.90 -4.10 -11.65
CA ASP A 90 -5.13 -4.57 -13.01
C ASP A 90 -4.62 -3.52 -14.03
N GLU A 91 -4.57 -2.26 -13.62
CA GLU A 91 -3.95 -1.14 -14.34
C GLU A 91 -2.94 -0.43 -13.43
N SER A 92 -1.81 0.02 -13.98
CA SER A 92 -0.87 0.90 -13.29
C SER A 92 -1.11 2.36 -13.65
N ILE A 93 -0.76 3.29 -12.76
CA ILE A 93 -0.92 4.71 -13.09
C ILE A 93 -0.06 5.13 -14.29
N PHE A 94 1.11 4.50 -14.46
CA PHE A 94 2.00 4.81 -15.58
C PHE A 94 1.42 4.38 -16.92
N ASP A 95 0.75 3.23 -16.98
CA ASP A 95 0.07 2.78 -18.20
C ASP A 95 -1.11 3.69 -18.55
N LEU A 96 -1.89 4.11 -17.52
CA LEU A 96 -3.01 5.04 -17.71
C LEU A 96 -2.51 6.38 -18.27
N LEU A 97 -1.45 6.96 -17.69
CA LEU A 97 -0.88 8.23 -18.12
C LEU A 97 -0.34 8.18 -19.55
N GLU A 98 0.30 7.07 -19.94
CA GLU A 98 0.74 6.86 -21.32
C GLU A 98 -0.46 6.77 -22.28
N SER A 99 -1.54 6.09 -21.87
CA SER A 99 -2.73 5.91 -22.71
C SER A 99 -3.52 7.21 -22.96
N GLU A 100 -3.52 8.12 -21.99
CA GLU A 100 -4.23 9.40 -22.03
C GLU A 100 -3.39 10.54 -22.63
N ASP A 101 -2.14 10.29 -23.06
CA ASP A 101 -1.17 11.31 -23.52
C ASP A 101 -1.06 12.47 -22.51
N ALA A 102 -1.14 12.14 -21.23
CA ALA A 102 -1.15 13.11 -20.14
C ALA A 102 0.28 13.49 -19.75
N GLU A 103 0.64 14.77 -19.92
CA GLU A 103 1.92 15.30 -19.45
C GLU A 103 1.87 15.55 -17.93
N VAL A 104 2.12 14.50 -17.15
CA VAL A 104 2.23 14.56 -15.68
C VAL A 104 3.70 14.41 -15.27
N ASP A 105 4.11 15.15 -14.24
CA ASP A 105 5.46 14.99 -13.69
C ASP A 105 5.64 13.60 -13.08
N PHE A 106 6.80 12.98 -13.33
CA PHE A 106 7.12 11.65 -12.83
C PHE A 106 7.05 11.59 -11.29
N MET A 107 7.38 12.70 -10.63
CA MET A 107 7.29 12.81 -9.17
C MET A 107 5.84 12.72 -8.69
N ASP A 108 4.90 13.42 -9.33
CA ASP A 108 3.48 13.39 -8.98
C ASP A 108 2.86 12.00 -9.23
N ALA A 109 3.21 11.36 -10.35
CA ALA A 109 2.79 10.00 -10.66
C ALA A 109 3.31 8.98 -9.62
N SER A 110 4.56 9.15 -9.18
CA SER A 110 5.16 8.30 -8.12
C SER A 110 4.48 8.52 -6.77
N GLU A 111 4.17 9.77 -6.39
CA GLU A 111 3.45 10.06 -5.15
C GLU A 111 2.02 9.50 -5.17
N PHE A 112 1.36 9.54 -6.33
CA PHE A 112 0.07 8.88 -6.52
C PHE A 112 0.16 7.37 -6.32
N ASP A 113 1.11 6.70 -6.98
CA ASP A 113 1.28 5.25 -6.90
C ASP A 113 1.53 4.79 -5.45
N TRP A 114 2.34 5.54 -4.72
CA TRP A 114 2.57 5.30 -3.30
C TRP A 114 1.30 5.48 -2.45
N ALA A 115 0.55 6.56 -2.65
CA ALA A 115 -0.69 6.78 -1.92
C ALA A 115 -1.76 5.70 -2.24
N LEU A 116 -1.82 5.23 -3.49
CA LEU A 116 -2.70 4.13 -3.93
C LEU A 116 -2.43 2.85 -3.13
N GLN A 117 -1.17 2.50 -2.91
CA GLN A 117 -0.79 1.33 -2.09
C GLN A 117 -1.26 1.46 -0.63
N GLY A 118 -1.25 2.67 -0.07
CA GLY A 118 -1.84 2.94 1.25
C GLY A 118 -3.37 2.76 1.26
N ILE A 119 -4.06 3.14 0.18
CA ILE A 119 -5.51 2.93 0.01
C ILE A 119 -5.83 1.44 -0.12
N GLN A 120 -5.03 0.65 -0.82
CA GLN A 120 -5.19 -0.80 -0.92
C GLN A 120 -5.11 -1.48 0.45
N ALA A 121 -4.17 -1.07 1.31
CA ALA A 121 -4.09 -1.56 2.68
C ALA A 121 -5.32 -1.19 3.54
N LYS A 122 -5.87 0.03 3.35
CA LYS A 122 -7.13 0.42 4.00
C LYS A 122 -8.31 -0.40 3.47
N ALA A 123 -8.36 -0.69 2.17
CA ALA A 123 -9.40 -1.51 1.56
C ALA A 123 -9.41 -2.91 2.17
N ALA A 124 -8.25 -3.58 2.25
CA ALA A 124 -8.11 -4.88 2.91
C ALA A 124 -8.64 -4.85 4.35
N ASN A 125 -8.27 -3.84 5.13
CA ASN A 125 -8.73 -3.66 6.52
C ASN A 125 -10.26 -3.45 6.59
N ASN A 126 -10.84 -2.66 5.68
CA ASN A 126 -12.29 -2.47 5.60
C ASN A 126 -13.04 -3.76 5.23
N MET A 127 -12.40 -4.65 4.46
CA MET A 127 -12.93 -5.96 4.08
C MET A 127 -12.72 -7.02 5.17
N GLY A 128 -12.02 -6.69 6.25
CA GLY A 128 -11.77 -7.59 7.39
C GLY A 128 -10.46 -8.38 7.31
N TYR A 129 -9.59 -8.06 6.35
CA TYR A 129 -8.26 -8.65 6.22
C TYR A 129 -7.21 -7.78 6.91
N THR A 130 -6.12 -8.39 7.37
CA THR A 130 -5.01 -7.67 8.00
C THR A 130 -4.08 -7.08 6.95
N ALA A 131 -3.82 -7.80 5.86
CA ALA A 131 -2.84 -7.41 4.84
C ALA A 131 -3.40 -7.50 3.42
N ALA A 132 -2.99 -6.56 2.57
CA ALA A 132 -3.10 -6.67 1.11
C ALA A 132 -1.78 -7.21 0.54
N GLN A 133 -1.82 -8.27 -0.25
CA GLN A 133 -0.67 -8.84 -0.93
C GLN A 133 -0.61 -8.37 -2.38
N GLY A 134 0.49 -7.71 -2.74
CA GLY A 134 0.84 -7.34 -4.11
C GLY A 134 2.11 -8.04 -4.59
N TYR A 135 2.54 -7.70 -5.79
CA TYR A 135 3.78 -8.19 -6.41
C TYR A 135 4.57 -7.05 -7.02
N ASP A 136 5.87 -7.02 -6.75
CA ASP A 136 6.84 -6.09 -7.35
C ASP A 136 8.01 -6.86 -7.99
N GLU A 137 9.04 -6.16 -8.47
CA GLU A 137 10.23 -6.77 -9.06
C GLU A 137 11.01 -7.69 -8.10
N GLN A 138 10.73 -7.59 -6.81
CA GLN A 138 11.43 -8.30 -5.74
C GLN A 138 10.61 -9.47 -5.18
N GLY A 139 9.35 -9.61 -5.61
CA GLY A 139 8.46 -10.71 -5.28
C GLY A 139 7.19 -10.23 -4.59
N SER A 140 6.72 -10.98 -3.60
CA SER A 140 5.51 -10.60 -2.87
C SER A 140 5.79 -9.49 -1.86
N VAL A 141 4.98 -8.44 -1.94
CA VAL A 141 4.92 -7.34 -0.98
C VAL A 141 3.58 -7.41 -0.23
N TYR A 142 3.61 -7.13 1.07
CA TYR A 142 2.45 -7.18 1.94
C TYR A 142 2.27 -5.81 2.58
N ILE A 143 1.14 -5.17 2.30
CA ILE A 143 0.85 -3.80 2.73
C ILE A 143 -0.17 -3.88 3.85
N ILE A 144 0.20 -3.36 5.02
CA ILE A 144 -0.58 -3.55 6.25
C ILE A 144 -0.88 -2.18 6.84
N ASN A 145 -2.17 -1.83 6.97
CA ASN A 145 -2.57 -0.64 7.70
C ASN A 145 -2.52 -0.91 9.22
N LEU A 146 -1.55 -0.30 9.88
CA LEU A 146 -1.25 -0.52 11.30
C LEU A 146 -1.64 0.67 12.19
N VAL A 147 -2.54 1.54 11.72
CA VAL A 147 -3.00 2.70 12.50
C VAL A 147 -3.61 2.24 13.82
N ASN A 148 -2.96 2.58 14.95
CA ASN A 148 -3.27 2.10 16.30
C ASN A 148 -3.25 0.56 16.48
N LYS A 149 -2.43 -0.15 15.69
CA LYS A 149 -2.25 -1.61 15.75
C LYS A 149 -0.77 -2.01 15.84
N GLU A 150 0.05 -1.18 16.46
CA GLU A 150 1.50 -1.35 16.58
C GLU A 150 1.88 -2.56 17.44
N ASP A 151 0.95 -3.05 18.25
CA ASP A 151 1.08 -4.27 19.04
C ASP A 151 1.12 -5.55 18.18
N LEU A 152 0.72 -5.48 16.91
CA LEU A 152 0.82 -6.59 15.96
C LEU A 152 2.25 -6.85 15.47
N ILE A 153 3.15 -5.88 15.63
CA ILE A 153 4.54 -5.98 15.19
C ILE A 153 5.48 -6.09 16.40
N SER A 154 6.57 -6.84 16.23
CA SER A 154 7.63 -6.92 17.25
C SER A 154 8.99 -6.68 16.62
N LEU A 155 9.90 -6.03 17.35
CA LEU A 155 11.28 -5.87 16.90
C LEU A 155 11.93 -7.26 16.81
N SER A 156 12.45 -7.61 15.64
CA SER A 156 13.20 -8.84 15.38
C SER A 156 14.49 -8.82 16.20
N ALA A 157 14.78 -9.94 16.85
CA ALA A 157 16.02 -10.16 17.61
C ALA A 157 17.24 -10.38 16.72
#